data_AF-A0A926FDZ0-F1
#
_entry.id   AF-A0A926FDZ0-F1
#
_cell.length_a   1.000
_cell.length_b   1.000
_cell.length_c   1.000
_cell.angle_alpha   90.00
_cell.angle_beta   90.00
_cell.angle_gamma   90.00
#
_symmetry.space_group_name_H-M   'P 1'
#
loop_
_entity.id
_entity.type
_entity.pdbx_description
1 polymer ?
#
loop_
_entity_poly.entity_id
_entity_poly.type
_entity_poly.pdbx_seq_one_letter_code
_entity_poly.pdbx_strand_id
1 'polypeptide(L)'
;QLFGDPTQNYSFQLWIKEGTDQMWFVYQELNGGLPMGPFGGLTVGVENADGSAGMSRFYRPEGSCAPTCGSDVGTPPAIGTDLKVNSLESSVTFTFAVTVSPTAPPGTLIQNIVTATDGTRTFQAVADSLVSLPAVGILVTPTSGLTTTEAGGTAQFSISLLSAPTGTVTIALSSDDPTEGTVSPPAVIFDATNWNTPQPVTVTGVDDLLDDGDVVYHIVTAPAVSNDNRYSKLDPADVTVTNIDDESNDGRYFTVTPCRLLDTRLTGAPLPSGFAIELLMRGRCGISGTAKAVAINVTAVEATSVGSLTVYPFSAIVPGTNSVSFRAGRTRAALSVIGLDAAGRIGAKADIPGGGTVHLIIDVSGYFE
;
A
#
# COMPACT_ATOMS: atom_id res chain seq x y z
N GLN A 1 -16.94 39.11 -10.40
CA GLN A 1 -16.19 37.85 -10.20
C GLN A 1 -17.16 36.70 -10.37
N LEU A 2 -16.81 35.68 -11.15
CA LEU A 2 -17.62 34.48 -11.35
C LEU A 2 -17.04 33.36 -10.48
N PHE A 3 -17.78 32.91 -9.48
CA PHE A 3 -17.49 31.68 -8.73
C PHE A 3 -18.42 30.59 -9.27
N GLY A 4 -17.88 29.65 -10.02
CA GLY A 4 -18.63 28.56 -10.65
C GLY A 4 -17.81 27.28 -10.71
N ASP A 5 -18.49 26.16 -10.88
CA ASP A 5 -17.85 24.86 -11.11
C ASP A 5 -16.99 24.95 -12.39
N PRO A 6 -15.67 24.72 -12.31
CA PRO A 6 -14.75 24.81 -13.46
C PRO A 6 -14.98 23.73 -14.52
N THR A 7 -15.82 22.73 -14.23
CA THR A 7 -16.15 21.64 -15.16
C THR A 7 -17.39 21.91 -16.02
N GLN A 8 -18.08 23.03 -15.78
CA GLN A 8 -19.34 23.39 -16.45
C GLN A 8 -19.16 24.47 -17.52
N ASN A 9 -19.98 24.40 -18.58
CA ASN A 9 -20.07 25.42 -19.61
C ASN A 9 -21.25 26.37 -19.30
N TYR A 10 -20.97 27.67 -19.32
CA TYR A 10 -21.96 28.71 -19.06
C TYR A 10 -22.16 29.57 -20.31
N SER A 11 -23.42 29.95 -20.58
CA SER A 11 -23.75 31.00 -21.54
C SER A 11 -24.23 32.24 -20.81
N PHE A 12 -23.86 33.41 -21.35
CA PHE A 12 -24.26 34.70 -20.80
C PHE A 12 -24.89 35.55 -21.90
N GLN A 13 -26.02 36.18 -21.59
CA GLN A 13 -26.67 37.18 -22.42
C GLN A 13 -26.72 38.50 -21.67
N LEU A 14 -26.27 39.56 -22.33
CA LEU A 14 -26.29 40.93 -21.83
C LEU A 14 -27.38 41.71 -22.56
N TRP A 15 -28.23 42.40 -21.81
CA TRP A 15 -29.23 43.31 -22.33
C TRP A 15 -28.98 44.71 -21.79
N ILE A 16 -29.19 45.73 -22.62
CA ILE A 16 -29.05 47.14 -22.23
C ILE A 16 -30.33 47.86 -22.64
N LYS A 17 -30.93 48.64 -21.72
CA LYS A 17 -32.11 49.43 -22.07
C LYS A 17 -31.67 50.65 -22.84
N GLU A 18 -32.25 50.86 -24.00
CA GLU A 18 -32.02 52.06 -24.78
C GLU A 18 -32.34 53.32 -23.94
N GLY A 19 -31.41 54.28 -23.96
CA GLY A 19 -31.56 55.57 -23.27
C GLY A 19 -31.41 55.53 -21.75
N THR A 20 -30.92 54.43 -21.15
CA THR A 20 -30.65 54.37 -19.69
C THR A 20 -29.33 53.68 -19.37
N ASP A 21 -28.83 53.87 -18.14
CA ASP A 21 -27.67 53.14 -17.59
C ASP A 21 -28.04 51.77 -16.99
N GLN A 22 -29.18 51.20 -17.39
CA GLN A 22 -29.64 49.91 -16.89
C GLN A 22 -29.13 48.77 -17.78
N MET A 23 -28.42 47.83 -17.15
CA MET A 23 -27.96 46.59 -17.77
C MET A 23 -28.57 45.37 -17.08
N TRP A 24 -28.89 44.34 -17.86
CA TRP A 24 -29.39 43.07 -17.36
C TRP A 24 -28.49 41.92 -17.79
N PHE A 25 -28.25 41.02 -16.84
CA PHE A 25 -27.46 39.81 -17.04
C PHE A 25 -28.37 38.59 -16.93
N VAL A 26 -28.40 37.78 -17.97
CA VAL A 26 -29.05 36.47 -17.97
C VAL A 26 -27.97 35.43 -18.19
N TYR A 27 -27.92 34.40 -17.35
CA TYR A 27 -27.00 33.28 -17.52
C TYR A 27 -27.78 31.98 -17.62
N GLN A 28 -27.24 31.02 -18.36
CA GLN A 28 -27.79 29.67 -18.45
C GLN A 28 -26.67 28.63 -18.43
N GLU A 29 -26.88 27.58 -17.63
CA GLU A 29 -26.02 26.40 -17.57
C GLU A 29 -26.33 25.48 -18.76
N LEU A 30 -25.31 25.10 -19.55
CA LEU A 30 -25.52 24.44 -20.84
C LEU A 30 -25.62 22.91 -20.76
N ASN A 31 -25.29 22.30 -19.62
CA ASN A 31 -25.13 20.83 -19.49
C ASN A 31 -26.16 20.13 -18.55
N GLY A 32 -27.40 20.62 -18.47
CA GLY A 32 -28.58 19.80 -18.10
C GLY A 32 -28.64 19.13 -16.71
N GLY A 33 -27.85 19.57 -15.73
CA GLY A 33 -27.95 19.09 -14.34
C GLY A 33 -29.16 19.66 -13.60
N LEU A 34 -29.79 18.87 -12.72
CA LEU A 34 -30.87 19.32 -11.84
C LEU A 34 -30.41 20.51 -10.96
N PRO A 35 -31.31 21.46 -10.64
CA PRO A 35 -30.95 22.70 -9.95
C PRO A 35 -30.52 22.40 -8.51
N MET A 36 -29.22 22.39 -8.25
CA MET A 36 -28.70 22.56 -6.89
C MET A 36 -28.95 24.01 -6.45
N GLY A 37 -29.17 24.19 -5.14
CA GLY A 37 -29.68 25.41 -4.49
C GLY A 37 -28.86 26.69 -4.72
N PRO A 38 -29.23 27.80 -4.05
CA PRO A 38 -28.72 29.14 -4.38
C PRO A 38 -27.19 29.19 -4.31
N PHE A 39 -26.58 29.55 -5.44
CA PHE A 39 -25.20 30.03 -5.48
C PHE A 39 -25.09 31.19 -4.50
N GLY A 40 -24.46 30.94 -3.34
CA GLY A 40 -24.07 32.01 -2.44
C GLY A 40 -22.96 32.83 -3.09
N GLY A 41 -23.24 34.06 -3.50
CA GLY A 41 -22.22 35.09 -3.65
C GLY A 41 -21.74 35.44 -5.07
N LEU A 42 -22.55 35.33 -6.12
CA LEU A 42 -22.21 36.02 -7.37
C LEU A 42 -22.46 37.53 -7.21
N THR A 43 -21.40 38.34 -7.20
CA THR A 43 -21.50 39.80 -7.22
C THR A 43 -20.96 40.33 -8.56
N VAL A 44 -21.82 40.97 -9.35
CA VAL A 44 -21.45 41.71 -10.57
C VAL A 44 -21.69 43.19 -10.31
N GLY A 45 -20.60 43.93 -10.12
CA GLY A 45 -20.63 45.39 -10.08
C GLY A 45 -20.68 45.95 -11.50
N VAL A 46 -21.47 47.00 -11.69
CA VAL A 46 -21.45 47.82 -12.90
C VAL A 46 -20.84 49.15 -12.49
N GLU A 47 -19.89 49.63 -13.27
CA GLU A 47 -19.27 50.93 -13.07
C GLU A 47 -19.35 51.70 -14.39
N ASN A 48 -19.85 52.92 -14.33
CA ASN A 48 -19.91 53.82 -15.47
C ASN A 48 -18.50 54.35 -15.80
N ALA A 49 -18.33 54.87 -17.02
CA ALA A 49 -17.03 55.41 -17.46
C ALA A 49 -16.49 56.58 -16.60
N ASP A 50 -17.35 57.19 -15.79
CA ASP A 50 -17.01 58.25 -14.83
C ASP A 50 -16.68 57.73 -13.42
N GLY A 51 -16.66 56.41 -13.22
CA GLY A 51 -16.40 55.76 -11.93
C GLY A 51 -17.62 55.70 -11.00
N SER A 52 -18.81 56.10 -11.46
CA SER A 52 -20.04 55.98 -10.68
C SER A 52 -20.60 54.56 -10.72
N ALA A 53 -21.25 54.12 -9.63
CA ALA A 53 -21.86 52.80 -9.56
C ALA A 53 -23.09 52.72 -10.48
N GLY A 54 -23.06 51.84 -11.47
CA GLY A 54 -24.22 51.46 -12.28
C GLY A 54 -25.08 50.41 -11.58
N MET A 55 -26.34 50.29 -11.99
CA MET A 55 -27.27 49.31 -11.42
C MET A 55 -27.23 47.99 -12.20
N SER A 56 -26.96 46.87 -11.52
CA SER A 56 -27.17 45.52 -12.05
C SER A 56 -28.44 44.87 -11.48
N ARG A 57 -29.18 44.13 -12.32
CA ARG A 57 -30.27 43.24 -11.89
C ARG A 57 -30.06 41.85 -12.50
N PHE A 58 -30.25 40.81 -11.70
CA PHE A 58 -30.09 39.40 -12.09
C PHE A 58 -31.45 38.71 -12.26
N TYR A 59 -31.56 37.85 -13.27
CA TYR A 59 -32.71 36.95 -13.44
C TYR A 59 -32.26 35.52 -13.73
N ARG A 60 -32.97 34.55 -13.14
CA ARG A 60 -32.94 33.15 -13.58
C ARG A 60 -34.10 32.91 -14.55
N PRO A 61 -33.90 32.21 -15.67
CA PRO A 61 -35.01 31.62 -16.40
C PRO A 61 -35.58 30.48 -15.53
N GLU A 62 -36.91 30.46 -15.37
CA GLU A 62 -37.73 29.42 -14.73
C GLU A 62 -38.07 29.57 -13.22
N GLY A 63 -39.23 30.20 -12.97
CA GLY A 63 -40.32 29.58 -12.21
C GLY A 63 -40.24 29.43 -10.68
N SER A 64 -39.15 29.80 -10.00
CA SER A 64 -39.07 29.64 -8.54
C SER A 64 -38.47 30.85 -7.83
N CYS A 65 -39.29 31.89 -7.61
CA CYS A 65 -39.00 32.96 -6.66
C CYS A 65 -40.14 33.10 -5.64
N ALA A 66 -39.87 32.78 -4.36
CA ALA A 66 -40.54 33.36 -3.19
C ALA A 66 -39.63 33.18 -1.95
N PRO A 67 -39.62 34.07 -0.93
CA PRO A 67 -40.33 35.34 -0.78
C PRO A 67 -39.41 36.58 -0.56
N THR A 68 -38.10 36.52 -0.79
CA THR A 68 -37.18 37.65 -0.49
C THR A 68 -36.92 38.60 -1.68
N CYS A 69 -37.52 38.37 -2.85
CA CYS A 69 -37.46 39.35 -3.93
C CYS A 69 -38.39 40.51 -3.62
N GLY A 70 -37.81 41.68 -3.32
CA GLY A 70 -38.54 42.94 -3.13
C GLY A 70 -39.44 43.27 -4.31
N SER A 71 -40.52 44.00 -4.02
CA SER A 71 -41.75 44.18 -4.80
C SER A 71 -41.64 44.90 -6.17
N ASP A 72 -40.46 45.04 -6.77
CA ASP A 72 -40.28 45.67 -8.09
C ASP A 72 -39.92 44.66 -9.17
N VAL A 73 -40.74 43.61 -9.28
CA VAL A 73 -40.65 42.61 -10.35
C VAL A 73 -41.67 42.97 -11.43
N GLY A 74 -41.28 43.87 -12.34
CA GLY A 74 -41.98 44.01 -13.61
C GLY A 74 -41.95 42.67 -14.35
N THR A 75 -43.09 42.24 -14.89
CA THR A 75 -43.20 41.00 -15.67
C THR A 75 -42.14 40.96 -16.77
N PRO A 76 -41.33 39.87 -16.89
CA PRO A 76 -40.42 39.72 -18.01
C PRO A 76 -41.23 39.64 -19.32
N PRO A 77 -40.70 40.13 -20.46
CA PRO A 77 -41.35 39.97 -21.75
C PRO A 77 -41.50 38.47 -22.06
N ALA A 78 -42.62 38.08 -22.66
CA ALA A 78 -42.91 36.69 -22.99
C ALA A 78 -41.89 36.12 -23.98
N ILE A 79 -41.56 34.83 -23.79
CA ILE A 79 -40.67 34.06 -24.67
C ILE A 79 -41.42 33.75 -25.97
N GLY A 80 -41.05 34.46 -27.05
CA GLY A 80 -41.58 34.23 -28.39
C GLY A 80 -41.01 35.22 -29.41
N THR A 81 -40.21 34.69 -30.34
CA THR A 81 -39.72 35.26 -31.62
C THR A 81 -39.04 36.64 -31.60
N ASP A 82 -37.73 36.62 -31.86
CA ASP A 82 -36.86 37.66 -32.44
C ASP A 82 -37.34 39.11 -32.46
N LEU A 83 -36.63 40.00 -31.76
CA LEU A 83 -36.47 41.39 -32.20
C LEU A 83 -35.11 41.98 -31.82
N LYS A 84 -34.49 42.56 -32.84
CA LYS A 84 -33.09 42.96 -33.01
C LYS A 84 -32.75 44.29 -32.32
N VAL A 85 -31.51 44.42 -31.82
CA VAL A 85 -30.83 45.70 -31.57
C VAL A 85 -29.98 45.99 -32.81
N ASN A 86 -30.13 47.04 -33.61
CA ASN A 86 -31.25 47.94 -33.91
C ASN A 86 -31.46 47.85 -35.45
N SER A 87 -31.98 48.84 -36.17
CA SER A 87 -31.93 48.83 -37.65
C SER A 87 -30.58 48.33 -38.17
N LEU A 88 -30.64 47.25 -38.96
CA LEU A 88 -29.56 46.42 -39.52
C LEU A 88 -28.99 45.34 -38.58
N GLU A 89 -29.71 44.22 -38.59
CA GLU A 89 -29.23 42.83 -38.52
C GLU A 89 -27.87 42.57 -37.88
N SER A 90 -27.83 42.24 -36.59
CA SER A 90 -27.14 41.03 -36.10
C SER A 90 -27.27 40.89 -34.59
N SER A 91 -27.66 39.71 -34.12
CA SER A 91 -27.36 39.28 -32.76
C SER A 91 -25.84 39.20 -32.60
N VAL A 92 -25.24 39.97 -31.69
CA VAL A 92 -23.84 39.76 -31.35
C VAL A 92 -23.77 38.63 -30.33
N THR A 93 -23.48 37.42 -30.82
CA THR A 93 -23.13 36.29 -29.96
C THR A 93 -21.66 36.42 -29.61
N PHE A 94 -21.34 36.70 -28.35
CA PHE A 94 -19.96 36.67 -27.88
C PHE A 94 -19.57 35.21 -27.62
N THR A 95 -18.60 34.70 -28.39
CA THR A 95 -17.99 33.41 -28.13
C THR A 95 -16.67 33.65 -27.41
N PHE A 96 -16.57 33.21 -26.16
CA PHE A 96 -15.35 33.32 -25.37
C PHE A 96 -14.42 32.17 -25.75
N ALA A 97 -13.24 32.48 -26.28
CA ALA A 97 -12.13 31.54 -26.32
C ALA A 97 -11.15 31.94 -25.21
N VAL A 98 -11.25 31.30 -24.04
CA VAL A 98 -10.23 31.43 -23.00
C VAL A 98 -9.03 30.59 -23.44
N THR A 99 -8.13 31.17 -24.21
CA THR A 99 -6.81 30.58 -24.43
C THR A 99 -5.91 30.96 -23.27
N VAL A 100 -5.90 30.11 -22.23
CA VAL A 100 -4.85 30.14 -21.21
C VAL A 100 -3.51 29.90 -21.91
N SER A 101 -2.62 30.90 -21.89
CA SER A 101 -1.23 30.69 -22.27
C SER A 101 -0.59 29.80 -21.20
N PRO A 102 -0.02 28.63 -21.53
CA PRO A 102 0.53 27.67 -20.56
C PRO A 102 1.80 28.16 -19.83
N THR A 103 2.16 29.44 -19.97
CA THR A 103 3.41 30.04 -19.50
C THR A 103 3.23 31.05 -18.36
N ALA A 104 2.01 31.36 -17.92
CA ALA A 104 1.79 32.31 -16.83
C ALA A 104 2.17 31.72 -15.46
N PRO A 105 2.97 32.42 -14.62
CA PRO A 105 3.28 31.97 -13.27
C PRO A 105 2.03 31.79 -12.39
N PRO A 106 2.07 30.88 -11.40
CA PRO A 106 0.99 30.71 -10.42
C PRO A 106 0.68 32.00 -9.65
N GLY A 107 -0.60 32.30 -9.43
CA GLY A 107 -1.03 33.54 -8.78
C GLY A 107 -1.06 34.77 -9.70
N THR A 108 -0.74 34.62 -10.99
CA THR A 108 -0.94 35.70 -11.97
C THR A 108 -2.43 35.94 -12.16
N LEU A 109 -2.87 37.16 -11.84
CA LEU A 109 -4.18 37.65 -12.26
C LEU A 109 -4.12 37.90 -13.76
N ILE A 110 -4.86 37.10 -14.53
CA ILE A 110 -5.05 37.40 -15.95
C ILE A 110 -6.29 38.29 -16.05
N GLN A 111 -6.05 39.56 -16.35
CA GLN A 111 -7.11 40.49 -16.73
C GLN A 111 -7.52 40.20 -18.17
N ASN A 112 -8.66 39.53 -18.34
CA ASN A 112 -9.29 39.43 -19.64
C ASN A 112 -10.09 40.72 -19.88
N ILE A 113 -9.53 41.61 -20.68
CA ILE A 113 -10.19 42.83 -21.13
C ILE A 113 -10.93 42.52 -22.43
N VAL A 114 -12.26 42.60 -22.37
CA VAL A 114 -13.12 42.49 -23.55
C VAL A 114 -13.61 43.88 -23.91
N THR A 115 -13.26 44.35 -25.09
CA THR A 115 -13.67 45.67 -25.60
C THR A 115 -14.67 45.48 -26.74
N ALA A 116 -15.87 46.03 -26.60
CA ALA A 116 -16.89 46.08 -27.64
C ALA A 116 -17.16 47.55 -28.02
N THR A 117 -17.44 47.82 -29.29
CA THR A 117 -17.84 49.16 -29.74
C THR A 117 -19.05 49.08 -30.66
N ASP A 118 -19.96 50.05 -30.54
CA ASP A 118 -21.10 50.23 -31.45
C ASP A 118 -20.80 51.22 -32.59
N GLY A 119 -19.54 51.66 -32.73
CA GLY A 119 -19.11 52.69 -33.69
C GLY A 119 -19.12 54.12 -33.12
N THR A 120 -19.77 54.35 -31.98
CA THR A 120 -19.83 55.65 -31.27
C THR A 120 -19.48 55.55 -29.79
N ARG A 121 -19.60 54.37 -29.19
CA ARG A 121 -19.31 54.08 -27.79
C ARG A 121 -18.40 52.87 -27.67
N THR A 122 -17.61 52.82 -26.60
CA THR A 122 -16.76 51.69 -26.26
C THR A 122 -17.18 51.15 -24.90
N PHE A 123 -17.36 49.83 -24.82
CA PHE A 123 -17.73 49.09 -23.63
C PHE A 123 -16.59 48.13 -23.29
N GLN A 124 -16.13 48.14 -22.05
CA GLN A 124 -15.05 47.28 -21.60
C GLN A 124 -15.55 46.41 -20.45
N ALA A 125 -15.52 45.09 -20.62
CA ALA A 125 -15.74 44.13 -19.54
C ALA A 125 -14.39 43.56 -19.11
N VAL A 126 -14.09 43.62 -17.82
CA VAL A 126 -12.88 43.02 -17.24
C VAL A 126 -13.29 41.76 -16.48
N ALA A 127 -12.77 40.61 -16.90
CA ALA A 127 -12.92 39.36 -16.19
C ALA A 127 -11.56 38.92 -15.64
N ASP A 128 -11.41 38.96 -14.31
CA ASP A 128 -10.23 38.43 -13.66
C ASP A 128 -10.33 36.90 -13.60
N SER A 129 -9.40 36.20 -14.26
CA SER A 129 -9.23 34.76 -14.12
C SER A 129 -7.99 34.49 -13.27
N LEU A 130 -8.19 33.82 -12.14
CA LEU A 130 -7.08 33.29 -11.34
C LEU A 130 -6.61 32.00 -12.00
N VAL A 131 -5.34 31.94 -12.36
CA VAL A 131 -4.70 30.68 -12.74
C VAL A 131 -4.62 29.80 -11.48
N SER A 132 -5.61 28.93 -11.29
CA SER A 132 -5.56 27.89 -10.27
C SER A 132 -4.46 26.91 -10.61
N LEU A 133 -3.57 26.67 -9.66
CA LEU A 133 -2.63 25.54 -9.79
C LEU A 133 -3.43 24.23 -9.89
N PRO A 134 -3.01 23.25 -10.69
CA PRO A 134 -3.39 21.87 -10.42
C PRO A 134 -3.06 21.53 -8.96
N ALA A 135 -3.91 20.74 -8.31
CA ALA A 135 -3.72 20.35 -6.91
C ALA A 135 -2.32 19.76 -6.71
N VAL A 136 -1.54 20.36 -5.82
CA VAL A 136 -0.21 19.87 -5.46
C VAL A 136 -0.38 18.68 -4.53
N GLY A 137 0.36 17.60 -4.77
CA GLY A 137 0.31 16.43 -3.91
C GLY A 137 1.29 15.36 -4.33
N ILE A 138 1.65 14.50 -3.39
CA ILE A 138 2.43 13.28 -3.61
C ILE A 138 1.46 12.12 -3.42
N LEU A 139 1.36 11.25 -4.41
CA LEU A 139 0.50 10.07 -4.40
C LEU A 139 1.35 8.82 -4.20
N VAL A 140 1.02 8.04 -3.17
CA VAL A 140 1.63 6.74 -2.86
C VAL A 140 0.55 5.67 -3.04
N THR A 141 0.83 4.64 -3.84
CA THR A 141 -0.16 3.61 -4.19
C THR A 141 0.44 2.22 -4.39
N PRO A 142 -0.06 1.19 -3.69
CA PRO A 142 -0.92 1.26 -2.50
C PRO A 142 -0.11 1.67 -1.25
N THR A 143 -0.80 2.10 -0.18
CA THR A 143 -0.19 2.39 1.13
C THR A 143 -0.37 1.27 2.15
N SER A 144 -1.12 0.22 1.81
CA SER A 144 -1.39 -0.92 2.70
C SER A 144 -1.78 -2.16 1.89
N GLY A 145 -1.86 -3.32 2.56
CA GLY A 145 -2.19 -4.59 1.93
C GLY A 145 -1.02 -5.22 1.16
N LEU A 146 0.20 -4.76 1.42
CA LEU A 146 1.42 -5.35 0.88
C LEU A 146 1.94 -6.43 1.82
N THR A 147 2.40 -7.54 1.24
CA THR A 147 2.95 -8.67 1.97
C THR A 147 4.28 -9.10 1.37
N THR A 148 5.29 -9.30 2.20
CA THR A 148 6.56 -9.97 1.87
C THR A 148 6.62 -11.32 2.58
N THR A 149 7.70 -12.09 2.38
CA THR A 149 7.97 -13.32 3.12
C THR A 149 9.42 -13.28 3.59
N GLU A 150 9.72 -13.90 4.72
CA GLU A 150 11.07 -14.03 5.27
C GLU A 150 12.02 -14.75 4.30
N ALA A 151 11.51 -15.71 3.52
CA ALA A 151 12.21 -16.32 2.37
C ALA A 151 12.66 -15.36 1.23
N GLY A 152 12.61 -14.04 1.41
CA GLY A 152 13.01 -13.02 0.44
C GLY A 152 11.88 -12.64 -0.54
N GLY A 153 10.63 -12.81 -0.13
CA GLY A 153 9.45 -12.40 -0.89
C GLY A 153 9.43 -10.88 -1.10
N THR A 154 8.82 -10.42 -2.20
CA THR A 154 8.81 -8.98 -2.54
C THR A 154 7.40 -8.44 -2.75
N ALA A 155 7.24 -7.16 -2.45
CA ALA A 155 6.05 -6.37 -2.72
C ALA A 155 6.42 -5.07 -3.46
N GLN A 156 5.47 -4.46 -4.17
CA GLN A 156 5.70 -3.18 -4.84
C GLN A 156 4.61 -2.17 -4.53
N PHE A 157 5.04 -0.93 -4.35
CA PHE A 157 4.19 0.26 -4.44
C PHE A 157 4.81 1.27 -5.40
N SER A 158 4.08 2.35 -5.67
CA SER A 158 4.51 3.40 -6.57
C SER A 158 4.30 4.78 -5.97
N ILE A 159 5.18 5.71 -6.34
CA ILE A 159 5.06 7.13 -5.98
C ILE A 159 4.93 7.95 -7.26
N SER A 160 4.08 8.97 -7.25
CA SER A 160 3.97 9.99 -8.32
C SER A 160 3.55 11.35 -7.75
N LEU A 161 3.65 12.41 -8.54
CA LEU A 161 3.17 13.74 -8.17
C LEU A 161 1.85 14.06 -8.90
N LEU A 162 1.00 14.88 -8.27
CA LEU A 162 -0.27 15.33 -8.86
C LEU A 162 -0.12 16.53 -9.80
N SER A 163 1.02 17.24 -9.75
CA SER A 163 1.31 18.35 -10.65
C SER A 163 2.80 18.49 -10.98
N ALA A 164 3.13 19.12 -12.11
CA ALA A 164 4.52 19.38 -12.47
C ALA A 164 5.23 20.29 -11.44
N PRO A 165 6.39 19.88 -10.89
CA PRO A 165 7.15 20.70 -9.96
C PRO A 165 8.00 21.72 -10.72
N THR A 166 8.29 22.88 -10.09
CA THR A 166 9.20 23.90 -10.64
C THR A 166 10.65 23.68 -10.24
N GLY A 167 10.91 22.76 -9.31
CA GLY A 167 12.23 22.32 -8.88
C GLY A 167 12.20 20.83 -8.59
N THR A 168 13.36 20.16 -8.62
CA THR A 168 13.44 18.72 -8.35
C THR A 168 12.85 18.38 -6.99
N VAL A 169 12.06 17.31 -6.91
CA VAL A 169 11.44 16.79 -5.69
C VAL A 169 12.08 15.45 -5.38
N THR A 170 12.76 15.35 -4.23
CA THR A 170 13.37 14.11 -3.76
C THR A 170 12.63 13.62 -2.52
N ILE A 171 12.22 12.35 -2.52
CA ILE A 171 11.57 11.68 -1.38
C ILE A 171 12.47 10.50 -1.00
N ALA A 172 13.02 10.53 0.22
CA ALA A 172 13.84 9.43 0.73
C ALA A 172 12.94 8.31 1.29
N LEU A 173 13.43 7.07 1.20
CA LEU A 173 12.72 5.86 1.57
C LEU A 173 13.58 5.05 2.54
N SER A 174 12.98 4.56 3.62
CA SER A 174 13.63 3.69 4.60
C SER A 174 12.63 2.73 5.24
N SER A 175 13.11 1.59 5.76
CA SER A 175 12.31 0.76 6.65
C SER A 175 12.42 1.27 8.09
N ASP A 176 11.32 1.27 8.85
CA ASP A 176 11.36 1.47 10.31
C ASP A 176 11.87 0.22 11.04
N ASP A 177 11.72 -0.95 10.41
CA ASP A 177 12.24 -2.23 10.85
C ASP A 177 13.04 -2.92 9.72
N PRO A 178 14.39 -2.78 9.72
CA PRO A 178 15.24 -3.43 8.73
C PRO A 178 15.48 -4.93 9.01
N THR A 179 15.06 -5.45 10.17
CA THR A 179 15.06 -6.89 10.43
C THR A 179 13.91 -7.58 9.73
N GLU A 180 12.78 -6.89 9.52
CA GLU A 180 11.64 -7.40 8.75
C GLU A 180 11.74 -7.18 7.24
N GLY A 181 12.27 -6.03 6.82
CA GLY A 181 12.22 -5.68 5.42
C GLY A 181 13.12 -4.55 5.00
N THR A 182 13.48 -4.57 3.72
CA THR A 182 14.29 -3.54 3.07
C THR A 182 13.55 -2.92 1.90
N VAL A 183 13.96 -1.71 1.50
CA VAL A 183 13.35 -0.95 0.41
C VAL A 183 14.38 -0.51 -0.63
N SER A 184 14.00 -0.57 -1.90
CA SER A 184 14.81 -0.09 -3.03
C SER A 184 13.93 0.52 -4.12
N PRO A 185 14.29 1.69 -4.69
CA PRO A 185 15.47 2.50 -4.39
C PRO A 185 15.38 3.21 -3.01
N PRO A 186 16.49 3.76 -2.47
CA PRO A 186 16.48 4.52 -1.21
C PRO A 186 15.87 5.92 -1.35
N ALA A 187 15.56 6.36 -2.57
CA ALA A 187 14.86 7.60 -2.84
C ALA A 187 14.22 7.57 -4.24
N VAL A 188 13.13 8.30 -4.42
CA VAL A 188 12.54 8.64 -5.72
C VAL A 188 12.75 10.12 -6.02
N ILE A 189 12.99 10.44 -7.30
CA ILE A 189 13.34 11.79 -7.74
C ILE A 189 12.43 12.21 -8.89
N PHE A 190 11.68 13.29 -8.69
CA PHE A 190 10.78 13.83 -9.70
C PHE A 190 11.23 15.21 -10.19
N ASP A 191 11.00 15.47 -11.47
CA ASP A 191 11.20 16.74 -12.14
C ASP A 191 10.03 17.06 -13.08
N ALA A 192 10.14 18.16 -13.83
CA ALA A 192 9.07 18.60 -14.74
C ALA A 192 8.74 17.61 -15.87
N THR A 193 9.58 16.60 -16.12
CA THR A 193 9.44 15.64 -17.22
C THR A 193 8.87 14.29 -16.78
N ASN A 194 9.06 13.89 -15.52
CA ASN A 194 8.68 12.57 -15.02
C ASN A 194 7.68 12.59 -13.85
N TRP A 195 7.24 13.77 -13.38
CA TRP A 195 6.38 13.93 -12.21
C TRP A 195 5.11 13.07 -12.22
N ASN A 196 4.52 12.86 -13.40
CA ASN A 196 3.28 12.11 -13.59
C ASN A 196 3.50 10.63 -13.93
N THR A 197 4.75 10.18 -13.97
CA THR A 197 5.10 8.77 -14.22
C THR A 197 5.30 8.07 -12.88
N PRO A 198 4.47 7.06 -12.54
CA PRO A 198 4.65 6.30 -11.30
C PRO A 198 6.02 5.64 -11.25
N GLN A 199 6.81 6.00 -10.23
CA GLN A 199 8.11 5.36 -9.97
C GLN A 199 7.89 4.15 -9.07
N PRO A 200 8.29 2.93 -9.51
CA PRO A 200 8.13 1.73 -8.71
C PRO A 200 9.14 1.70 -7.56
N VAL A 201 8.67 1.25 -6.40
CA VAL A 201 9.46 0.99 -5.20
C VAL A 201 9.25 -0.47 -4.82
N THR A 202 10.35 -1.22 -4.71
CA THR A 202 10.33 -2.63 -4.31
C THR A 202 10.68 -2.75 -2.84
N VAL A 203 9.86 -3.49 -2.13
CA VAL A 203 10.08 -3.91 -0.75
C VAL A 203 10.44 -5.40 -0.76
N THR A 204 11.47 -5.78 -0.01
CA THR A 204 11.94 -7.16 0.07
C THR A 204 11.95 -7.59 1.53
N GLY A 205 11.31 -8.72 1.83
CA GLY A 205 11.33 -9.33 3.16
C GLY A 205 12.74 -9.79 3.52
N VAL A 206 13.06 -9.74 4.80
CA VAL A 206 14.33 -10.20 5.35
C VAL A 206 14.05 -11.41 6.24
N ASP A 207 14.88 -12.43 6.08
CA ASP A 207 14.85 -13.67 6.86
C ASP A 207 15.45 -13.44 8.24
N ASP A 208 14.71 -13.87 9.25
CA ASP A 208 14.95 -13.80 10.68
C ASP A 208 14.79 -15.24 11.21
N LEU A 209 15.60 -15.68 12.17
CA LEU A 209 15.54 -17.08 12.67
C LEU A 209 14.62 -17.27 13.88
N LEU A 210 13.72 -16.31 14.14
CA LEU A 210 12.83 -16.30 15.29
C LEU A 210 11.39 -16.58 14.82
N ASP A 211 10.75 -17.61 15.41
CA ASP A 211 9.28 -17.78 15.32
C ASP A 211 8.61 -16.71 16.18
N ASP A 212 8.39 -15.54 15.60
CA ASP A 212 7.62 -14.45 16.21
C ASP A 212 6.32 -14.12 15.44
N GLY A 213 6.08 -14.83 14.33
CA GLY A 213 4.86 -14.77 13.54
C GLY A 213 4.78 -13.51 12.66
N ASP A 214 3.78 -13.43 11.78
CA ASP A 214 3.67 -12.32 10.82
C ASP A 214 3.85 -10.91 11.45
N VAL A 215 4.94 -10.23 11.11
CA VAL A 215 5.28 -8.91 11.66
C VAL A 215 4.83 -7.80 10.70
N VAL A 216 4.22 -6.75 11.28
CA VAL A 216 3.83 -5.54 10.54
C VAL A 216 4.86 -4.45 10.75
N TYR A 217 5.37 -3.88 9.65
CA TYR A 217 6.34 -2.80 9.62
C TYR A 217 5.96 -1.74 8.58
N HIS A 218 6.71 -0.63 8.53
CA HIS A 218 6.44 0.50 7.64
C HIS A 218 7.64 0.88 6.80
N ILE A 219 7.38 1.11 5.51
CA ILE A 219 8.29 1.89 4.68
C ILE A 219 7.96 3.37 4.87
N VAL A 220 8.90 4.06 5.51
CA VAL A 220 8.85 5.50 5.76
C VAL A 220 9.13 6.25 4.47
N THR A 221 8.18 7.10 4.07
CA THR A 221 8.33 8.06 2.97
C THR A 221 8.65 9.42 3.56
N ALA A 222 9.93 9.81 3.59
CA ALA A 222 10.34 11.02 4.28
C ALA A 222 9.75 12.31 3.64
N PRO A 223 9.63 13.41 4.40
CA PRO A 223 9.20 14.69 3.87
C PRO A 223 10.02 15.10 2.64
N ALA A 224 9.33 15.51 1.59
CA ALA A 224 9.95 15.81 0.32
C ALA A 224 10.94 17.00 0.42
N VAL A 225 12.12 16.84 -0.17
CA VAL A 225 13.13 17.89 -0.27
C VAL A 225 13.05 18.51 -1.66
N SER A 226 12.73 19.80 -1.73
CA SER A 226 12.63 20.54 -2.98
C SER A 226 12.87 22.04 -2.82
N ASN A 227 13.34 22.67 -3.90
CA ASN A 227 13.34 24.13 -4.08
C ASN A 227 11.97 24.66 -4.57
N ASP A 228 11.04 23.77 -4.96
CA ASP A 228 9.65 24.14 -5.16
C ASP A 228 8.95 24.17 -3.80
N ASN A 229 8.64 25.38 -3.32
CA ASN A 229 7.98 25.59 -2.02
C ASN A 229 6.62 24.88 -1.90
N ARG A 230 6.00 24.47 -3.02
CA ARG A 230 4.74 23.72 -3.00
C ARG A 230 4.95 22.26 -2.60
N TYR A 231 6.14 21.70 -2.88
CA TYR A 231 6.50 20.33 -2.56
C TYR A 231 7.42 20.23 -1.33
N SER A 232 8.19 21.27 -1.04
CA SER A 232 9.13 21.27 0.08
C SER A 232 8.42 20.96 1.40
N LYS A 233 8.92 19.95 2.12
CA LYS A 233 8.40 19.44 3.40
C LYS A 233 7.01 18.82 3.33
N LEU A 234 6.46 18.58 2.15
CA LEU A 234 5.24 17.78 2.02
C LEU A 234 5.58 16.34 2.39
N ASP A 235 4.83 15.80 3.35
CA ASP A 235 5.07 14.47 3.92
C ASP A 235 4.07 13.48 3.32
N PRO A 236 4.50 12.52 2.48
CA PRO A 236 3.62 11.48 1.95
C PRO A 236 3.20 10.49 3.04
N ALA A 237 2.18 9.68 2.74
CA ALA A 237 1.79 8.61 3.65
C ALA A 237 2.80 7.45 3.57
N ASP A 238 3.25 7.00 4.73
CA ASP A 238 4.05 5.78 4.88
C ASP A 238 3.26 4.55 4.40
N VAL A 239 4.01 3.51 4.03
CA VAL A 239 3.44 2.28 3.47
C VAL A 239 3.53 1.16 4.50
N THR A 240 2.38 0.62 4.90
CA THR A 240 2.30 -0.55 5.79
C THR A 240 2.52 -1.84 4.99
N VAL A 241 3.43 -2.68 5.49
CA VAL A 241 3.78 -3.98 4.92
C VAL A 241 3.74 -5.04 6.01
N THR A 242 3.34 -6.26 5.66
CA THR A 242 3.42 -7.43 6.55
C THR A 242 4.47 -8.40 6.01
N ASN A 243 5.48 -8.72 6.80
CA ASN A 243 6.40 -9.82 6.52
C ASN A 243 5.75 -11.11 7.03
N ILE A 244 5.59 -12.11 6.16
CA ILE A 244 4.98 -13.39 6.52
C ILE A 244 6.08 -14.31 7.05
N ASP A 245 5.84 -14.83 8.26
CA ASP A 245 6.74 -15.71 8.99
C ASP A 245 6.88 -17.06 8.28
N ASP A 246 8.12 -17.54 8.10
CA ASP A 246 8.38 -18.85 7.49
C ASP A 246 8.85 -19.94 8.46
N GLU A 247 9.10 -19.55 9.71
CA GLU A 247 9.45 -20.36 10.88
C GLU A 247 8.28 -21.15 11.46
N SER A 248 7.08 -21.06 10.86
CA SER A 248 5.89 -21.76 11.33
C SER A 248 6.13 -23.25 11.62
N ASN A 249 6.19 -23.56 12.92
CA ASN A 249 6.42 -24.86 13.57
C ASN A 249 7.85 -25.27 13.91
N ASP A 250 8.91 -24.48 13.71
CA ASP A 250 10.28 -24.96 13.96
C ASP A 250 10.50 -25.33 15.45
N GLY A 251 10.56 -26.63 15.75
CA GLY A 251 10.75 -27.16 17.09
C GLY A 251 9.48 -27.49 17.89
N ARG A 252 8.29 -27.56 17.27
CA ARG A 252 7.06 -27.93 17.96
C ARG A 252 7.00 -29.44 18.24
N TYR A 253 6.66 -29.82 19.48
CA TYR A 253 6.52 -31.23 19.86
C TYR A 253 5.12 -31.81 19.53
N PHE A 254 5.10 -32.93 18.83
CA PHE A 254 3.92 -33.71 18.50
C PHE A 254 3.97 -35.07 19.19
N THR A 255 2.96 -35.37 20.01
CA THR A 255 2.82 -36.68 20.64
C THR A 255 2.38 -37.73 19.63
N VAL A 256 2.90 -38.94 19.74
CA VAL A 256 2.35 -40.11 19.03
C VAL A 256 1.75 -41.09 20.02
N THR A 257 0.90 -42.00 19.52
CA THR A 257 0.54 -43.18 20.34
C THR A 257 1.83 -43.97 20.60
N PRO A 258 2.20 -44.26 21.87
CA PRO A 258 3.47 -44.91 22.19
C PRO A 258 3.69 -46.16 21.33
N CYS A 259 4.83 -46.22 20.65
CA CYS A 259 5.09 -47.20 19.62
C CYS A 259 6.49 -47.77 19.75
N ARG A 260 6.58 -49.10 19.84
CA ARG A 260 7.87 -49.81 19.82
C ARG A 260 8.34 -49.96 18.39
N LEU A 261 9.34 -49.18 18.00
CA LEU A 261 9.88 -49.19 16.64
C LEU A 261 10.89 -50.32 16.42
N LEU A 262 11.69 -50.64 17.45
CA LEU A 262 12.71 -51.69 17.40
C LEU A 262 12.74 -52.48 18.71
N ASP A 263 12.91 -53.79 18.60
CA ASP A 263 13.27 -54.69 19.71
C ASP A 263 14.12 -55.84 19.16
N THR A 264 15.43 -55.78 19.36
CA THR A 264 16.34 -56.76 18.74
C THR A 264 16.28 -58.14 19.38
N ARG A 265 15.54 -58.30 20.50
CA ARG A 265 15.28 -59.62 21.08
C ARG A 265 14.34 -60.44 20.21
N LEU A 266 13.42 -59.78 19.50
CA LEU A 266 12.46 -60.44 18.63
C LEU A 266 13.11 -61.09 17.42
N THR A 267 14.24 -60.55 16.96
CA THR A 267 15.03 -61.09 15.85
C THR A 267 16.20 -61.95 16.32
N GLY A 268 16.47 -62.02 17.63
CA GLY A 268 17.62 -62.74 18.19
C GLY A 268 18.97 -62.15 17.77
N ALA A 269 19.01 -60.86 17.39
CA ALA A 269 20.20 -60.20 16.85
C ALA A 269 20.70 -59.09 17.80
N PRO A 270 21.39 -59.43 18.90
CA PRO A 270 21.95 -58.42 19.79
C PRO A 270 23.08 -57.65 19.09
N LEU A 271 23.29 -56.40 19.49
CA LEU A 271 24.32 -55.53 18.91
C LEU A 271 25.69 -55.89 19.53
N PRO A 272 26.70 -56.27 18.73
CA PRO A 272 28.08 -56.38 19.20
C PRO A 272 28.76 -55.01 19.28
N SER A 273 29.92 -54.95 19.94
CA SER A 273 30.72 -53.73 20.03
C SER A 273 31.09 -53.16 18.65
N GLY A 274 30.96 -51.86 18.47
CA GLY A 274 31.31 -51.15 17.25
C GLY A 274 30.24 -51.20 16.15
N PHE A 275 29.23 -52.06 16.29
CA PHE A 275 28.14 -52.17 15.31
C PHE A 275 27.08 -51.08 15.53
N ALA A 276 26.65 -50.48 14.43
CA ALA A 276 25.58 -49.50 14.39
C ALA A 276 24.40 -50.05 13.59
N ILE A 277 23.19 -49.95 14.15
CA ILE A 277 21.96 -50.18 13.40
C ILE A 277 21.43 -48.87 12.84
N GLU A 278 20.98 -48.90 11.60
CA GLU A 278 20.29 -47.80 10.91
C GLU A 278 18.78 -47.95 11.10
N LEU A 279 18.09 -46.86 11.45
CA LEU A 279 16.64 -46.84 11.63
C LEU A 279 16.03 -45.64 10.91
N LEU A 280 15.13 -45.92 9.97
CA LEU A 280 14.25 -44.91 9.39
C LEU A 280 13.13 -44.58 10.37
N MET A 281 13.07 -43.31 10.79
CA MET A 281 12.09 -42.82 11.77
C MET A 281 10.87 -42.19 11.10
N ARG A 282 11.09 -41.37 10.06
CA ARG A 282 10.00 -40.70 9.32
C ARG A 282 9.01 -41.71 8.74
N GLY A 283 7.72 -41.39 8.83
CA GLY A 283 6.63 -42.24 8.33
C GLY A 283 6.40 -43.52 9.15
N ARG A 284 7.05 -43.68 10.31
CA ARG A 284 6.89 -44.84 11.21
C ARG A 284 6.32 -44.37 12.54
N CYS A 285 5.56 -45.24 13.21
CA CYS A 285 5.01 -44.93 14.54
C CYS A 285 4.21 -43.61 14.62
N GLY A 286 3.59 -43.18 13.51
CA GLY A 286 2.87 -41.89 13.43
C GLY A 286 3.78 -40.66 13.34
N ILE A 287 5.10 -40.83 13.18
CA ILE A 287 6.04 -39.73 12.94
C ILE A 287 5.81 -39.18 11.53
N SER A 288 5.67 -37.87 11.43
CA SER A 288 5.46 -37.18 10.16
C SER A 288 6.66 -37.30 9.20
N GLY A 289 6.39 -37.14 7.90
CA GLY A 289 7.39 -37.17 6.84
C GLY A 289 8.32 -35.95 6.83
N THR A 290 7.96 -34.88 7.55
CA THR A 290 8.74 -33.64 7.64
C THR A 290 9.50 -33.49 8.97
N ALA A 291 9.32 -34.42 9.91
CA ALA A 291 9.96 -34.42 11.24
C ALA A 291 11.47 -34.13 11.20
N LYS A 292 11.92 -33.25 12.10
CA LYS A 292 13.31 -32.81 12.27
C LYS A 292 14.01 -33.56 13.41
N ALA A 293 13.28 -33.94 14.46
CA ALA A 293 13.81 -34.73 15.57
C ALA A 293 12.76 -35.69 16.16
N VAL A 294 13.20 -36.65 16.98
CA VAL A 294 12.34 -37.64 17.65
C VAL A 294 12.61 -37.71 19.14
N ALA A 295 11.55 -37.87 19.94
CA ALA A 295 11.63 -38.18 21.36
C ALA A 295 11.43 -39.68 21.57
N ILE A 296 12.52 -40.36 21.91
CA ILE A 296 12.58 -41.83 22.03
C ILE A 296 13.08 -42.27 23.40
N ASN A 297 12.61 -43.42 23.86
CA ASN A 297 13.18 -44.11 24.99
C ASN A 297 14.13 -45.21 24.48
N VAL A 298 15.41 -45.09 24.81
CA VAL A 298 16.47 -46.02 24.41
C VAL A 298 16.71 -46.99 25.56
N THR A 299 16.40 -48.28 25.35
CA THR A 299 16.53 -49.30 26.39
C THR A 299 17.59 -50.33 26.02
N ALA A 300 18.61 -50.44 26.87
CA ALA A 300 19.59 -51.52 26.89
C ALA A 300 19.07 -52.67 27.77
N VAL A 301 18.98 -53.87 27.22
CA VAL A 301 18.51 -55.08 27.91
C VAL A 301 19.40 -56.27 27.55
N GLU A 302 19.46 -57.26 28.45
CA GLU A 302 20.19 -58.52 28.22
C GLU A 302 21.66 -58.33 27.79
N ALA A 303 22.31 -57.28 28.29
CA ALA A 303 23.73 -57.04 28.04
C ALA A 303 24.59 -58.17 28.63
N THR A 304 25.62 -58.58 27.91
CA THR A 304 26.57 -59.61 28.37
C THR A 304 27.82 -59.02 29.05
N SER A 305 28.05 -57.72 28.92
CA SER A 305 29.19 -57.00 29.49
C SER A 305 28.84 -55.54 29.82
N VAL A 306 29.81 -54.77 30.31
CA VAL A 306 29.69 -53.32 30.52
C VAL A 306 29.89 -52.59 29.20
N GLY A 307 29.04 -51.59 28.93
CA GLY A 307 29.14 -50.81 27.69
C GLY A 307 28.19 -49.62 27.67
N SER A 308 28.01 -49.04 26.50
CA SER A 308 27.08 -47.95 26.27
C SER A 308 26.43 -48.01 24.89
N LEU A 309 25.24 -47.42 24.80
CA LEU A 309 24.56 -47.15 23.54
C LEU A 309 24.63 -45.65 23.26
N THR A 310 24.96 -45.30 22.02
CA THR A 310 24.91 -43.94 21.50
C THR A 310 23.94 -43.91 20.34
N VAL A 311 22.93 -43.03 20.43
CA VAL A 311 22.01 -42.73 19.33
C VAL A 311 22.35 -41.37 18.74
N TYR A 312 22.31 -41.25 17.42
CA TYR A 312 22.77 -40.07 16.68
C TYR A 312 22.06 -39.94 15.32
N PRO A 313 22.04 -38.75 14.68
CA PRO A 313 21.58 -38.62 13.30
C PRO A 313 22.45 -39.50 12.39
N PHE A 314 21.86 -40.40 11.59
CA PHE A 314 22.61 -41.50 10.97
C PHE A 314 23.83 -41.07 10.15
N SER A 315 23.70 -39.98 9.38
CA SER A 315 24.76 -39.44 8.52
C SER A 315 25.79 -38.57 9.27
N ALA A 316 25.66 -38.40 10.59
CA ALA A 316 26.58 -37.61 11.41
C ALA A 316 27.74 -38.46 11.95
N ILE A 317 28.81 -37.77 12.37
CA ILE A 317 29.89 -38.39 13.14
C ILE A 317 29.31 -38.86 14.47
N VAL A 318 29.62 -40.10 14.86
CA VAL A 318 29.15 -40.66 16.14
C VAL A 318 29.68 -39.79 17.30
N PRO A 319 28.80 -39.21 18.13
CA PRO A 319 29.23 -38.40 19.27
C PRO A 319 30.06 -39.19 20.28
N GLY A 320 30.97 -38.51 20.97
CA GLY A 320 31.71 -39.07 22.10
C GLY A 320 30.87 -39.24 23.38
N THR A 321 29.62 -38.77 23.38
CA THR A 321 28.64 -38.96 24.45
C THR A 321 27.83 -40.24 24.27
N ASN A 322 27.21 -40.72 25.34
CA ASN A 322 26.30 -41.87 25.30
C ASN A 322 24.87 -41.50 25.67
N SER A 323 23.91 -42.23 25.10
CA SER A 323 22.49 -42.10 25.42
C SER A 323 22.16 -42.90 26.68
N VAL A 324 22.69 -44.12 26.80
CA VAL A 324 22.52 -44.95 27.99
C VAL A 324 23.75 -45.86 28.19
N SER A 325 24.33 -45.84 29.40
CA SER A 325 25.34 -46.83 29.79
C SER A 325 24.67 -48.05 30.40
N PHE A 326 25.24 -49.24 30.24
CA PHE A 326 24.68 -50.48 30.76
C PHE A 326 25.76 -51.40 31.33
N ARG A 327 25.31 -52.43 32.06
CA ARG A 327 26.14 -53.50 32.62
C ARG A 327 25.36 -54.82 32.52
N ALA A 328 26.08 -55.93 32.54
CA ALA A 328 25.47 -57.25 32.46
C ALA A 328 24.42 -57.48 33.56
N GLY A 329 23.33 -58.16 33.19
CA GLY A 329 22.26 -58.54 34.12
C GLY A 329 21.33 -57.40 34.58
N ARG A 330 21.40 -56.21 33.97
CA ARG A 330 20.53 -55.06 34.29
C ARG A 330 19.91 -54.48 33.02
N THR A 331 18.61 -54.21 33.07
CA THR A 331 17.93 -53.37 32.08
C THR A 331 18.09 -51.90 32.46
N ARG A 332 18.48 -51.05 31.51
CA ARG A 332 18.55 -49.60 31.69
C ARG A 332 17.90 -48.90 30.52
N ALA A 333 17.16 -47.84 30.80
CA ALA A 333 16.53 -47.01 29.79
C ALA A 333 16.84 -45.53 30.03
N ALA A 334 16.87 -44.75 28.96
CA ALA A 334 16.98 -43.30 29.02
C ALA A 334 16.16 -42.67 27.89
N LEU A 335 15.45 -41.58 28.21
CA LEU A 335 14.82 -40.73 27.21
C LEU A 335 15.91 -39.98 26.45
N SER A 336 15.80 -39.91 25.13
CA SER A 336 16.70 -39.19 24.24
C SER A 336 15.88 -38.42 23.21
N VAL A 337 16.27 -37.16 22.97
CA VAL A 337 15.77 -36.35 21.86
C VAL A 337 16.88 -36.27 20.83
N ILE A 338 16.64 -36.77 19.62
CA ILE A 338 17.67 -36.94 18.59
C ILE A 338 17.19 -36.35 17.28
N GLY A 339 18.02 -35.48 16.68
CA GLY A 339 17.80 -34.96 15.33
C GLY A 339 17.86 -36.08 14.28
N LEU A 340 17.06 -35.95 13.24
CA LEU A 340 17.07 -36.86 12.09
C LEU A 340 18.05 -36.36 11.04
N ASP A 341 18.68 -37.28 10.30
CA ASP A 341 19.40 -36.89 9.09
C ASP A 341 18.43 -36.44 7.97
N ALA A 342 18.96 -35.95 6.84
CA ALA A 342 18.14 -35.48 5.72
C ALA A 342 17.14 -36.53 5.19
N ALA A 343 17.45 -37.81 5.37
CA ALA A 343 16.60 -38.94 4.98
C ALA A 343 15.65 -39.39 6.11
N GLY A 344 15.64 -38.73 7.27
CA GLY A 344 14.75 -39.06 8.37
C GLY A 344 15.24 -40.19 9.28
N ARG A 345 16.56 -40.42 9.35
CA ARG A 345 17.14 -41.60 9.99
C ARG A 345 17.98 -41.28 11.22
N ILE A 346 18.06 -42.26 12.11
CA ILE A 346 19.01 -42.31 13.23
C ILE A 346 19.90 -43.55 13.13
N GLY A 347 21.09 -43.45 13.69
CA GLY A 347 21.96 -44.58 14.00
C GLY A 347 21.94 -44.89 15.49
N ALA A 348 22.00 -46.16 15.87
CA ALA A 348 22.23 -46.59 17.25
C ALA A 348 23.41 -47.55 17.31
N LYS A 349 24.47 -47.16 18.01
CA LYS A 349 25.74 -47.90 18.09
C LYS A 349 25.99 -48.40 19.51
N ALA A 350 26.41 -49.65 19.63
CA ALA A 350 26.90 -50.20 20.90
C ALA A 350 28.43 -50.07 21.00
N ASP A 351 28.92 -49.65 22.16
CA ASP A 351 30.35 -49.70 22.51
C ASP A 351 30.54 -50.50 23.80
N ILE A 352 31.29 -51.60 23.71
CA ILE A 352 31.45 -52.58 24.78
C ILE A 352 32.95 -52.89 24.92
N PRO A 353 33.70 -52.10 25.71
CA PRO A 353 35.14 -52.26 25.89
C PRO A 353 35.43 -53.60 26.58
N GLY A 354 35.96 -54.57 25.83
CA GLY A 354 36.14 -55.96 26.28
C GLY A 354 35.26 -56.98 25.54
N GLY A 355 34.43 -56.52 24.62
CA GLY A 355 33.55 -57.38 23.84
C GLY A 355 32.29 -57.81 24.59
N GLY A 356 31.38 -58.46 23.86
CA GLY A 356 30.05 -58.80 24.33
C GLY A 356 28.98 -58.21 23.41
N THR A 357 27.73 -58.34 23.84
CA THR A 357 26.57 -57.87 23.08
C THR A 357 25.52 -57.26 24.00
N VAL A 358 24.60 -56.50 23.41
CA VAL A 358 23.44 -55.91 24.11
C VAL A 358 22.22 -55.93 23.20
N HIS A 359 21.05 -56.21 23.75
CA HIS A 359 19.80 -56.01 23.05
C HIS A 359 19.32 -54.57 23.21
N LEU A 360 18.78 -54.02 22.12
CA LEU A 360 18.29 -52.65 22.03
C LEU A 360 16.79 -52.67 21.79
N ILE A 361 16.08 -51.87 22.57
CA ILE A 361 14.67 -51.52 22.33
C ILE A 361 14.59 -50.00 22.13
N ILE A 362 13.84 -49.58 21.11
CA ILE A 362 13.49 -48.17 20.88
C ILE A 362 11.98 -48.03 20.89
N ASP A 363 11.47 -47.29 21.87
CA ASP A 363 10.09 -46.87 21.94
C ASP A 363 9.98 -45.37 21.61
N VAL A 364 9.02 -44.99 20.77
CA VAL A 364 8.77 -43.61 20.32
C VAL A 364 7.62 -43.03 21.12
N SER A 365 7.80 -41.80 21.61
CA SER A 365 6.78 -41.04 22.37
C SER A 365 6.27 -39.81 21.62
N GLY A 366 7.08 -39.24 20.73
CA GLY A 366 6.69 -38.12 19.88
C GLY A 366 7.83 -37.68 18.96
N TYR A 367 7.62 -36.60 18.24
CA TYR A 367 8.58 -35.99 17.33
C TYR A 367 8.54 -34.47 17.40
N PHE A 368 9.57 -33.83 16.87
CA PHE A 368 9.64 -32.39 16.68
C PHE A 368 9.61 -32.12 15.18
N GLU A 369 8.70 -31.25 14.78
CA GLU A 369 8.73 -30.59 13.47
C GLU A 369 9.18 -29.17 13.62
#